data_AF-A0A8S3FWQ5-F1
#
_entry.id   AF-A0A8S3FWQ5-F1
#
_cell.length_a   1.000
_cell.length_b   1.000
_cell.length_c   1.000
_cell.angle_alpha   90.00
_cell.angle_beta   90.00
_cell.angle_gamma   90.00
#
_symmetry.space_group_name_H-M   'P 1'
#
loop_
_entity.id
_entity.type
_entity.pdbx_description
1 polymer ?
#
loop_
_entity_poly.entity_id
_entity_poly.type
_entity_poly.pdbx_seq_one_letter_code
_entity_poly.pdbx_strand_id
1 'polypeptide(L)'
;LPDCYALVVRYVPLDINQDTARQEILKTIPAAVGFSSIHYHHRQRPSYDIRFTVRSLEQYQTALLTGYRLTYCTACWKIGHMRDKCQSSVTCRKCLAPYTNGVKHSCQDIFNCAQCGGNHYSLDSICPVVKQYKEELKLVVDKALTSGAIKRSIPGKVSRPFQQHANDFPLLNQAKEMSALVVTIKALSETMIQTEKSFNDLNNRIEAQHKSTVLHCNSICAIIDT
;
A
#
# COMPACT_ATOMS: atom_id res chain seq x y z
N LEU A 1 9.69 -26.98 17.29
CA LEU A 1 9.30 -27.66 16.04
C LEU A 1 10.43 -27.45 15.03
N PRO A 2 11.33 -28.43 14.89
CA PRO A 2 12.50 -28.30 14.03
C PRO A 2 12.05 -28.36 12.56
N ASP A 3 12.66 -27.52 11.73
CA ASP A 3 12.63 -27.54 10.25
C ASP A 3 11.34 -27.13 9.54
N CYS A 4 10.64 -26.13 10.04
CA CYS A 4 9.54 -25.48 9.30
C CYS A 4 9.93 -24.06 8.87
N TYR A 5 9.95 -23.78 7.56
CA TYR A 5 10.26 -22.45 7.03
C TYR A 5 9.00 -21.60 6.97
N ALA A 6 8.97 -20.48 7.71
CA ALA A 6 7.83 -19.59 7.72
C ALA A 6 7.85 -18.63 6.52
N LEU A 7 6.75 -18.59 5.77
CA LEU A 7 6.49 -17.66 4.68
C LEU A 7 5.31 -16.76 5.01
N VAL A 8 5.35 -15.54 4.47
CA VAL A 8 4.27 -14.55 4.65
C VAL A 8 3.91 -13.95 3.29
N VAL A 9 2.64 -14.03 2.93
CA VAL A 9 2.01 -13.20 1.88
C VAL A 9 1.49 -11.95 2.56
N ARG A 10 1.96 -10.78 2.12
CA ARG A 10 1.61 -9.51 2.74
C ARG A 10 0.55 -8.77 1.95
N TYR A 11 -0.21 -7.93 2.65
CA TYR A 11 -1.18 -7.00 2.05
C TYR A 11 -2.27 -7.70 1.22
N VAL A 12 -2.78 -8.84 1.70
CA VAL A 12 -3.94 -9.47 1.09
C VAL A 12 -5.15 -8.56 1.32
N PRO A 13 -5.82 -8.10 0.25
CA PRO A 13 -7.03 -7.29 0.35
C PRO A 13 -8.15 -8.05 1.08
N LEU A 14 -8.97 -7.36 1.87
CA LEU A 14 -10.06 -7.99 2.66
C LEU A 14 -11.20 -8.56 1.82
N ASP A 15 -11.34 -8.09 0.58
CA ASP A 15 -12.25 -8.64 -0.42
C ASP A 15 -11.84 -10.05 -0.87
N ILE A 16 -10.58 -10.45 -0.65
CA ILE A 16 -10.14 -11.82 -0.89
C ILE A 16 -10.38 -12.65 0.36
N ASN A 17 -11.24 -13.68 0.25
CA ASN A 17 -11.47 -14.65 1.32
C ASN A 17 -10.16 -15.40 1.66
N GLN A 18 -9.94 -15.63 2.95
CA GLN A 18 -8.78 -16.36 3.47
C GLN A 18 -8.66 -17.76 2.84
N ASP A 19 -9.79 -18.44 2.62
CA ASP A 19 -9.79 -19.76 1.99
C ASP A 19 -9.36 -19.69 0.53
N THR A 20 -9.79 -18.68 -0.22
CA THR A 20 -9.37 -18.46 -1.61
C THR A 20 -7.88 -18.21 -1.68
N ALA A 21 -7.36 -17.31 -0.84
CA ALA A 21 -5.93 -17.02 -0.78
C ALA A 21 -5.11 -18.26 -0.34
N ARG A 22 -5.64 -19.06 0.59
CA ARG A 22 -5.03 -20.33 0.99
C ARG A 22 -4.99 -21.33 -0.15
N GLN A 23 -6.07 -21.48 -0.92
CA GLN A 23 -6.11 -22.36 -2.07
C GLN A 23 -5.11 -21.93 -3.15
N GLU A 24 -4.99 -20.63 -3.42
CA GLU A 24 -3.96 -20.11 -4.34
C GLU A 24 -2.52 -20.38 -3.86
N ILE A 25 -2.28 -20.24 -2.54
CA ILE A 25 -0.98 -20.60 -1.96
C ILE A 25 -0.73 -22.10 -2.09
N LEU A 26 -1.72 -22.95 -1.82
CA LEU A 26 -1.58 -24.41 -1.92
C LEU A 26 -1.39 -24.89 -3.37
N LYS A 27 -2.01 -24.22 -4.35
CA LYS A 27 -1.76 -24.47 -5.78
C LYS A 27 -0.29 -24.24 -6.16
N THR A 28 0.33 -23.22 -5.56
CA THR A 28 1.72 -22.84 -5.84
C THR A 28 2.72 -23.61 -4.98
N ILE A 29 2.36 -23.89 -3.72
CA ILE A 29 3.21 -24.50 -2.70
C ILE A 29 2.39 -25.58 -1.98
N PRO A 30 2.30 -26.80 -2.54
CA PRO A 30 1.47 -27.86 -1.97
C PRO A 30 1.87 -28.29 -0.56
N ALA A 31 3.14 -28.14 -0.17
CA ALA A 31 3.60 -28.44 1.20
C ALA A 31 3.37 -27.28 2.21
N ALA A 32 2.64 -26.24 1.82
CA ALA A 32 2.25 -25.17 2.73
C ALA A 32 1.27 -25.70 3.79
N VAL A 33 1.59 -25.49 5.07
CA VAL A 33 0.80 -25.94 6.22
C VAL A 33 0.83 -24.86 7.32
N GLY A 34 -0.07 -24.95 8.31
CA GLY A 34 -0.06 -24.02 9.45
C GLY A 34 -0.38 -22.57 9.05
N PHE A 35 -1.46 -22.38 8.28
CA PHE A 35 -1.92 -21.07 7.86
C PHE A 35 -2.46 -20.26 9.05
N SER A 36 -2.11 -18.99 9.12
CA SER A 36 -2.65 -18.02 10.08
C SER A 36 -2.72 -16.64 9.45
N SER A 37 -3.75 -15.87 9.77
CA SER A 37 -3.95 -14.51 9.27
C SER A 37 -3.62 -13.47 10.33
N ILE A 38 -3.09 -12.31 9.91
CA ILE A 38 -2.86 -11.15 10.77
C ILE A 38 -3.50 -9.94 10.12
N HIS A 39 -4.51 -9.40 10.79
CA HIS A 39 -5.27 -8.26 10.29
C HIS A 39 -4.64 -6.93 10.69
N TYR A 40 -4.58 -6.00 9.74
CA TYR A 40 -4.14 -4.63 9.97
C TYR A 40 -5.26 -3.65 9.64
N HIS A 41 -5.54 -2.74 10.56
CA HIS A 41 -6.40 -1.59 10.34
C HIS A 41 -5.54 -0.37 9.99
N HIS A 42 -5.12 -0.27 8.73
CA HIS A 42 -4.49 0.94 8.21
C HIS A 42 -5.53 1.95 7.72
N ARG A 43 -5.23 3.25 7.86
CA ARG A 43 -6.13 4.40 7.65
C ARG A 43 -6.81 4.51 6.27
N GLN A 44 -6.42 3.73 5.26
CA GLN A 44 -6.95 3.87 3.90
C GLN A 44 -7.47 2.57 3.27
N ARG A 45 -6.95 1.40 3.64
CA ARG A 45 -7.53 0.10 3.27
C ARG A 45 -7.18 -0.96 4.32
N PRO A 46 -8.18 -1.62 4.91
CA PRO A 46 -7.90 -2.73 5.82
C PRO A 46 -7.39 -3.92 4.99
N SER A 47 -6.33 -4.57 5.48
CA SER A 47 -5.66 -5.68 4.78
C SER A 47 -5.17 -6.70 5.81
N TYR A 48 -4.80 -7.89 5.35
CA TYR A 48 -4.24 -8.91 6.23
C TYR A 48 -3.03 -9.60 5.60
N ASP A 49 -2.15 -10.10 6.45
CA ASP A 49 -1.06 -10.98 6.03
C ASP A 49 -1.48 -12.43 6.25
N ILE A 50 -1.12 -13.32 5.33
CA ILE A 50 -1.23 -14.78 5.54
C ILE A 50 0.16 -15.33 5.81
N ARG A 51 0.34 -15.89 7.01
CA ARG A 51 1.53 -16.67 7.36
C ARG A 51 1.23 -18.14 7.15
N PHE A 52 2.21 -18.88 6.64
CA PHE A 52 2.16 -20.33 6.54
C PHE A 52 3.58 -20.87 6.68
N THR A 53 3.69 -22.16 6.92
CA THR A 53 4.95 -22.87 7.07
C THR A 53 5.11 -23.87 5.95
N VAL A 54 6.34 -24.09 5.50
CA VAL A 54 6.68 -25.09 4.49
C VAL A 54 7.68 -26.06 5.12
N ARG A 55 7.39 -27.35 5.01
CA ARG A 55 8.22 -28.42 5.60
C ARG A 55 9.38 -28.87 4.69
N SER A 56 9.33 -28.54 3.40
CA SER A 56 10.37 -28.91 2.43
C SER A 56 11.25 -27.71 2.07
N LEU A 57 12.57 -27.86 2.25
CA LEU A 57 13.57 -26.87 1.85
C LEU A 57 13.55 -26.61 0.32
N GLU A 58 13.34 -27.65 -0.48
CA GLU A 58 13.27 -27.56 -1.95
C GLU A 58 12.06 -26.75 -2.41
N GLN A 59 10.90 -26.95 -1.78
CA GLN A 59 9.70 -26.15 -2.09
C GLN A 59 9.78 -24.73 -1.53
N TYR A 60 10.43 -24.54 -0.39
CA TYR A 60 10.76 -23.21 0.13
C TYR A 60 11.66 -22.43 -0.85
N GLN A 61 12.69 -23.09 -1.39
CA GLN A 61 13.57 -22.52 -2.42
C GLN A 61 12.80 -22.23 -3.73
N THR A 62 11.90 -23.12 -4.15
CA THR A 62 11.07 -22.91 -5.35
C THR A 62 10.12 -21.71 -5.20
N ALA A 63 9.52 -21.54 -4.02
CA ALA A 63 8.69 -20.37 -3.70
C ALA A 63 9.47 -19.06 -3.60
N LEU A 64 10.77 -19.12 -3.31
CA LEU A 64 11.68 -17.97 -3.33
C LEU A 64 12.13 -17.59 -4.75
N LEU A 65 12.14 -18.56 -5.68
CA LEU A 65 12.62 -18.40 -7.06
C LEU A 65 11.60 -17.73 -8.00
N THR A 66 10.31 -17.68 -7.65
CA THR A 66 9.28 -16.94 -8.42
C THR A 66 9.38 -15.42 -8.29
N GLY A 67 10.37 -14.90 -7.54
CA GLY A 67 10.70 -13.49 -7.54
C GLY A 67 11.84 -13.20 -6.58
N TYR A 68 13.08 -13.51 -6.98
CA TYR A 68 14.36 -13.17 -6.34
C TYR A 68 14.24 -12.51 -4.96
N ARG A 69 13.75 -13.27 -3.98
CA ARG A 69 13.30 -12.67 -2.73
C ARG A 69 14.53 -12.45 -1.87
N LEU A 70 14.83 -11.18 -1.59
CA LEU A 70 15.93 -10.82 -0.72
C LEU A 70 15.76 -11.49 0.64
N THR A 71 16.76 -12.26 1.04
CA THR A 71 16.84 -12.75 2.42
C THR A 71 17.32 -11.61 3.29
N TYR A 72 16.50 -11.20 4.25
CA TYR A 72 16.83 -10.14 5.20
C TYR A 72 16.36 -10.48 6.61
N CYS A 73 17.07 -9.95 7.58
CA CYS A 73 16.79 -10.16 8.98
C CYS A 73 15.77 -9.14 9.50
N THR A 74 14.74 -9.59 10.22
CA THR A 74 13.75 -8.68 10.83
C THR A 74 14.16 -8.18 12.22
N ALA A 75 15.31 -8.61 12.76
CA ALA A 75 15.90 -8.04 13.98
C ALA A 75 16.79 -6.84 13.66
N CYS A 76 17.74 -6.99 12.73
CA CYS A 76 18.72 -5.94 12.41
C CYS A 76 18.50 -5.28 11.03
N TRP A 77 17.53 -5.75 10.24
CA TRP A 77 17.19 -5.22 8.91
C TRP A 77 18.29 -5.34 7.85
N LYS A 78 19.40 -6.05 8.15
CA LYS A 78 20.46 -6.36 7.18
C LYS A 78 20.09 -7.51 6.25
N ILE A 79 20.60 -7.46 5.02
CA ILE A 79 20.46 -8.56 4.05
C ILE A 79 21.43 -9.71 4.36
N GLY A 80 21.15 -10.91 3.83
CA GLY A 80 22.07 -12.05 3.85
C GLY A 80 21.86 -13.07 4.97
N HIS A 81 20.97 -12.82 5.94
CA HIS A 81 20.65 -13.79 6.98
C HIS A 81 19.21 -13.66 7.49
N MET A 82 18.73 -14.72 8.13
CA MET A 82 17.43 -14.78 8.79
C MET A 82 17.54 -14.41 10.28
N ARG A 83 16.40 -14.11 10.93
CA ARG A 83 16.34 -13.65 12.32
C ARG A 83 16.91 -14.66 13.32
N ASP A 84 16.71 -15.94 13.08
CA ASP A 84 17.21 -17.06 13.89
C ASP A 84 18.74 -17.16 13.90
N LYS A 85 19.41 -16.66 12.85
CA LYS A 85 20.87 -16.60 12.75
C LYS A 85 21.44 -15.22 13.12
N CYS A 86 20.61 -14.31 13.60
CA CYS A 86 21.04 -12.96 13.92
C CYS A 86 21.65 -12.91 15.33
N GLN A 87 22.86 -12.34 15.42
CA GLN A 87 23.54 -12.09 16.69
C GLN A 87 23.33 -10.66 17.22
N SER A 88 22.62 -9.82 16.46
CA SER A 88 22.36 -8.43 16.82
C SER A 88 21.07 -8.29 17.63
N SER A 89 21.02 -7.25 18.47
CA SER A 89 19.78 -6.84 19.13
C SER A 89 18.70 -6.44 18.12
N VAL A 90 17.44 -6.54 18.53
CA VAL A 90 16.32 -6.06 17.72
C VAL A 90 16.39 -4.54 17.61
N THR A 91 16.18 -4.02 16.40
CA THR A 91 16.33 -2.59 16.06
C THR A 91 15.09 -2.06 15.35
N CYS A 92 14.82 -0.78 15.52
CA CYS A 92 13.68 -0.11 14.90
C CYS A 92 13.84 -0.12 13.38
N ARG A 93 12.77 -0.44 12.66
CA ARG A 93 12.78 -0.47 11.18
C ARG A 93 13.10 0.89 10.55
N LYS A 94 12.74 2.00 11.21
CA LYS A 94 12.95 3.36 10.69
C LYS A 94 14.34 3.88 11.03
N CYS A 95 14.65 4.01 12.33
CA CYS A 95 15.85 4.69 12.80
C CYS A 95 17.01 3.75 13.18
N LEU A 96 16.80 2.43 13.15
CA LEU A 96 17.75 1.38 13.57
C LEU A 96 18.21 1.45 15.03
N ALA A 97 17.60 2.31 15.85
CA ALA A 97 17.88 2.32 17.28
C ALA A 97 17.48 0.97 17.91
N PRO A 98 18.27 0.42 18.84
CA PRO A 98 17.94 -0.81 19.53
C PRO A 98 16.65 -0.65 20.31
N TYR A 99 15.79 -1.67 20.29
CA TYR A 99 14.61 -1.73 21.14
C TYR A 99 14.41 -3.12 21.74
N THR A 100 13.98 -3.15 22.99
CA THR A 100 13.62 -4.36 23.72
C THR A 100 12.12 -4.57 23.69
N ASN A 101 11.69 -5.82 23.57
CA ASN A 101 10.27 -6.17 23.61
C ASN A 101 9.69 -5.73 24.96
N GLY A 102 8.68 -4.84 24.94
CA GLY A 102 7.99 -4.36 26.15
C GLY A 102 8.30 -2.91 26.56
N VAL A 103 9.35 -2.28 26.01
CA VAL A 103 9.63 -0.87 26.25
C VAL A 103 9.10 -0.03 25.08
N LYS A 104 8.36 1.05 25.38
CA LYS A 104 7.94 2.01 24.35
C LYS A 104 9.18 2.64 23.72
N HIS A 105 9.52 2.21 22.50
CA HIS A 105 10.57 2.82 21.71
C HIS A 105 10.14 4.22 21.25
N SER A 106 10.90 5.25 21.64
CA SER A 106 10.74 6.60 21.11
C SER A 106 11.47 6.70 19.77
N CYS A 107 10.74 6.53 18.68
CA CYS A 107 11.28 6.65 17.33
C CYS A 107 11.57 8.11 17.01
N GLN A 108 12.81 8.41 16.60
CA GLN A 108 13.19 9.76 16.16
C GLN A 108 12.59 10.13 14.79
N ASP A 109 11.85 9.23 14.15
CA ASP A 109 11.26 9.37 12.79
C ASP A 109 12.24 9.74 11.67
N ILE A 110 13.53 9.62 11.94
CA ILE A 110 14.62 9.70 10.96
C ILE A 110 14.78 8.31 10.32
N PHE A 111 14.81 8.25 8.99
CA PHE A 111 15.12 6.99 8.29
C PHE A 111 16.62 6.75 8.29
N ASN A 112 16.98 5.50 8.56
CA ASN A 112 18.36 5.04 8.54
C ASN A 112 18.40 3.65 7.91
N CYS A 113 19.11 3.51 6.80
CA CYS A 113 19.24 2.26 6.08
C CYS A 113 20.30 1.34 6.71
N ALA A 114 19.93 0.11 7.03
CA ALA A 114 20.84 -0.86 7.65
C ALA A 114 21.96 -1.35 6.71
N GLN A 115 21.85 -1.09 5.40
CA GLN A 115 22.87 -1.47 4.42
C GLN A 115 23.86 -0.34 4.15
N CYS A 116 23.38 0.89 3.92
CA CYS A 116 24.21 2.01 3.47
C CYS A 116 24.22 3.23 4.40
N GLY A 117 23.42 3.24 5.47
CA GLY A 117 23.28 4.38 6.38
C GLY A 117 22.49 5.57 5.82
N GLY A 118 21.90 5.45 4.62
CA GLY A 118 21.14 6.51 3.97
C GLY A 118 19.75 6.78 4.57
N ASN A 119 19.16 7.92 4.21
CA ASN A 119 17.84 8.37 4.67
C ASN A 119 16.69 7.72 3.87
N HIS A 120 16.55 6.40 3.99
CA HIS A 120 15.47 5.60 3.40
C HIS A 120 15.34 4.25 4.16
N TYR A 121 14.36 3.41 3.83
CA TYR A 121 14.26 2.09 4.46
C TYR A 121 15.33 1.12 3.94
N SER A 122 15.76 0.19 4.80
CA SER A 122 16.83 -0.79 4.51
C SER A 122 16.60 -1.73 3.32
N LEU A 123 15.38 -1.79 2.78
CA LEU A 123 14.98 -2.68 1.69
C LEU A 123 14.46 -1.92 0.46
N ASP A 124 14.55 -0.59 0.48
CA ASP A 124 14.09 0.24 -0.64
C ASP A 124 14.97 0.01 -1.86
N SER A 125 14.35 0.07 -3.05
CA SER A 125 15.03 -0.04 -4.34
C SER A 125 16.03 1.08 -4.60
N ILE A 126 15.90 2.20 -3.89
CA ILE A 126 16.80 3.36 -3.96
C ILE A 126 18.16 3.03 -3.31
N CYS A 127 18.22 2.04 -2.42
CA CYS A 127 19.46 1.66 -1.76
C CYS A 127 20.46 1.06 -2.75
N PRO A 128 21.67 1.62 -2.92
CA PRO A 128 22.66 1.10 -3.87
C PRO A 128 23.11 -0.32 -3.51
N VAL A 129 23.30 -0.61 -2.22
CA VAL A 129 23.70 -1.95 -1.74
C VAL A 129 22.64 -3.01 -2.03
N VAL A 130 21.35 -2.67 -1.84
CA VAL A 130 20.25 -3.59 -2.14
C VAL A 130 20.15 -3.85 -3.64
N LYS A 131 20.33 -2.80 -4.45
CA LYS A 131 20.34 -2.92 -5.91
C LYS A 131 21.46 -3.86 -6.38
N GLN A 132 22.68 -3.62 -5.93
CA GLN A 132 23.84 -4.45 -6.24
C GLN A 132 23.62 -5.90 -5.83
N TYR A 133 23.15 -6.15 -4.60
CA TYR A 133 22.89 -7.51 -4.13
C TYR A 133 21.83 -8.24 -4.97
N LYS A 134 20.77 -7.55 -5.42
CA LYS A 134 19.78 -8.14 -6.33
C LYS A 134 20.39 -8.53 -7.67
N GLU A 135 21.27 -7.68 -8.22
CA GLU A 135 21.95 -7.94 -9.49
C GLU A 135 22.90 -9.14 -9.37
N GLU A 136 23.69 -9.21 -8.29
CA GLU A 136 24.55 -10.36 -8.00
C GLU A 136 23.74 -11.66 -7.82
N LEU A 137 22.65 -11.59 -7.05
CA LEU A 137 21.77 -12.74 -6.86
C LEU A 137 21.18 -13.22 -8.18
N LYS A 138 20.77 -12.30 -9.06
CA LYS A 138 20.28 -12.62 -10.39
C LYS A 138 21.34 -13.34 -11.22
N LEU A 139 22.58 -12.85 -11.23
CA LEU A 139 23.69 -13.49 -11.96
C LEU A 139 23.99 -14.91 -11.45
N VAL A 140 24.02 -15.09 -10.13
CA VAL A 140 24.25 -16.42 -9.52
C VAL A 140 23.14 -17.40 -9.91
N VAL A 141 21.88 -16.96 -9.83
CA VAL A 141 20.74 -17.79 -10.20
C VAL A 141 20.74 -18.08 -11.70
N ASP A 142 20.98 -17.09 -12.57
CA ASP A 142 21.05 -17.30 -14.01
C ASP A 142 22.16 -18.30 -14.36
N LYS A 143 23.34 -18.20 -13.73
CA LYS A 143 24.42 -19.18 -13.89
C LYS A 143 24.00 -20.57 -13.40
N ALA A 144 23.34 -20.68 -12.25
CA ALA A 144 22.87 -21.95 -11.70
C ALA A 144 21.84 -22.62 -12.62
N LEU A 145 20.98 -21.82 -13.26
CA LEU A 145 20.01 -22.28 -14.25
C LEU A 145 20.68 -22.76 -15.53
N THR A 146 21.64 -22.00 -16.07
CA THR A 146 22.41 -22.41 -17.26
C THR A 146 23.22 -23.68 -16.99
N SER A 147 23.77 -23.83 -15.78
CA SER A 147 24.52 -25.04 -15.39
C SER A 147 23.66 -26.27 -15.12
N GLY A 148 22.33 -26.13 -15.11
CA GLY A 148 21.39 -27.21 -14.79
C GLY A 148 21.36 -27.62 -13.31
N ALA A 149 22.14 -26.96 -12.44
CA ALA A 149 22.10 -27.15 -10.99
C ALA A 149 20.74 -26.77 -10.37
N ILE A 150 20.02 -25.86 -11.04
CA ILE A 150 18.64 -25.49 -10.72
C ILE A 150 17.82 -25.63 -12.00
N LYS A 151 16.66 -26.28 -11.93
CA LYS A 151 15.72 -26.36 -13.06
C LYS A 151 14.59 -25.35 -12.83
N ARG A 152 14.37 -24.43 -13.77
CA ARG A 152 13.13 -23.64 -13.80
C ARG A 152 11.98 -24.61 -14.04
N SER A 153 10.98 -24.60 -13.17
CA SER A 153 9.67 -25.16 -13.49
C SER A 153 9.18 -24.47 -14.77
N ILE A 154 8.93 -25.24 -15.83
CA ILE A 154 8.49 -24.68 -17.11
C ILE A 154 7.14 -23.98 -16.86
N PRO A 155 7.03 -22.65 -17.09
CA PRO A 155 5.73 -21.97 -17.08
C PRO A 155 4.99 -22.35 -18.36
N GLY A 156 4.39 -23.54 -18.39
CA GLY A 156 3.84 -24.10 -19.63
C GLY A 156 2.79 -25.20 -19.46
N LYS A 157 2.65 -25.83 -18.30
CA LYS A 157 1.42 -26.56 -17.98
C LYS A 157 0.51 -25.65 -17.16
N VAL A 158 -0.02 -24.62 -17.84
CA VAL A 158 -1.25 -23.98 -17.38
C VAL A 158 -2.27 -25.12 -17.29
N SER A 159 -2.60 -25.53 -16.08
CA SER A 159 -3.68 -26.48 -15.87
C SER A 159 -4.97 -25.75 -16.22
N ARG A 160 -5.35 -25.91 -17.49
CA ARG A 160 -6.54 -25.39 -18.18
C ARG A 160 -6.46 -23.92 -18.62
N PRO A 161 -7.02 -23.58 -19.80
CA PRO A 161 -7.23 -22.19 -20.17
C PRO A 161 -8.02 -21.51 -19.05
N PHE A 162 -7.54 -20.34 -18.63
CA PHE A 162 -8.28 -19.47 -17.71
C PHE A 162 -9.65 -19.20 -18.33
N GLN A 163 -10.69 -19.87 -17.83
CA GLN A 163 -12.06 -19.55 -18.18
C GLN A 163 -12.47 -18.39 -17.30
N GLN A 164 -12.54 -17.22 -17.90
CA GLN A 164 -13.09 -16.03 -17.27
C GLN A 164 -14.59 -16.28 -17.06
N HIS A 165 -14.97 -16.80 -15.89
CA HIS A 165 -16.37 -16.90 -15.51
C HIS A 165 -16.87 -15.47 -15.26
N ALA A 166 -17.64 -14.94 -16.22
CA ALA A 166 -18.20 -13.58 -16.17
C ALA A 166 -19.04 -13.28 -14.92
N ASN A 167 -19.39 -14.32 -14.15
CA ASN A 167 -20.26 -14.25 -12.98
C ASN A 167 -19.51 -14.48 -11.64
N ASP A 168 -18.21 -14.78 -11.65
CA ASP A 168 -17.44 -15.05 -10.41
C ASP A 168 -16.87 -13.79 -9.76
N PHE A 169 -16.94 -12.65 -10.45
CA PHE A 169 -16.63 -11.35 -9.88
C PHE A 169 -17.95 -10.62 -9.59
N PRO A 170 -18.24 -10.27 -8.33
CA PRO A 170 -19.34 -9.34 -8.08
C PRO A 170 -19.05 -8.06 -8.85
N LEU A 171 -19.96 -7.67 -9.74
CA LEU A 171 -19.94 -6.35 -10.38
C LEU A 171 -19.77 -5.32 -9.27
N LEU A 172 -18.60 -4.69 -9.21
CA LEU A 172 -18.28 -3.68 -8.21
C LEU A 172 -19.44 -2.68 -8.16
N ASN A 173 -20.10 -2.61 -7.01
CA ASN A 173 -21.11 -1.60 -6.69
C ASN A 173 -20.58 -0.16 -6.88
N GLN A 174 -19.29 0.02 -7.19
CA GLN A 174 -18.67 1.26 -7.66
C GLN A 174 -19.44 1.94 -8.79
N ALA A 175 -20.10 1.22 -9.70
CA ALA A 175 -20.90 1.87 -10.74
C ALA A 175 -22.16 2.55 -10.17
N LYS A 176 -22.82 1.93 -9.18
CA LYS A 176 -23.96 2.53 -8.47
C LYS A 176 -23.50 3.66 -7.56
N GLU A 177 -22.40 3.48 -6.83
CA GLU A 177 -21.82 4.50 -5.96
C GLU A 177 -21.32 5.71 -6.75
N MET A 178 -20.62 5.52 -7.88
CA MET A 178 -20.23 6.61 -8.78
C MET A 178 -21.44 7.34 -9.34
N SER A 179 -22.51 6.63 -9.71
CA SER A 179 -23.72 7.30 -10.21
C SER A 179 -24.38 8.19 -9.15
N ALA A 180 -24.43 7.74 -7.89
CA ALA A 180 -24.96 8.52 -6.77
C ALA A 180 -24.05 9.72 -6.45
N LEU A 181 -22.73 9.55 -6.53
CA LEU A 181 -21.76 10.60 -6.30
C LEU A 181 -21.82 11.69 -7.39
N VAL A 182 -22.01 11.29 -8.66
CA VAL A 182 -22.20 12.23 -9.78
C VAL A 182 -23.49 13.03 -9.63
N VAL A 183 -24.60 12.41 -9.21
CA VAL A 183 -25.86 13.11 -8.92
C VAL A 183 -25.66 14.12 -7.79
N THR A 184 -24.92 13.75 -6.74
CA THR A 184 -24.65 14.62 -5.59
C THR A 184 -23.77 15.81 -5.97
N ILE A 185 -22.72 15.58 -6.77
CA ILE A 185 -21.85 16.65 -7.29
C ILE A 185 -22.66 17.63 -8.15
N LYS A 186 -23.56 17.13 -8.99
CA LYS A 186 -24.40 17.99 -9.83
C LYS A 186 -25.34 18.87 -9.01
N ALA A 187 -26.00 18.29 -8.00
CA ALA A 187 -26.85 19.04 -7.08
C ALA A 187 -26.07 20.13 -6.33
N LEU A 188 -24.87 19.82 -5.82
CA LEU A 188 -24.01 20.79 -5.17
C LEU A 188 -23.60 21.93 -6.13
N SER A 189 -23.23 21.59 -7.37
CA SER A 189 -22.89 22.59 -8.39
C SER A 189 -24.06 23.53 -8.68
N GLU A 190 -25.29 23.01 -8.79
CA GLU A 190 -26.48 23.83 -9.03
C GLU A 190 -26.77 24.75 -7.85
N THR A 191 -26.60 24.27 -6.61
CA THR A 191 -26.75 25.12 -5.42
C THR A 191 -25.70 26.24 -5.36
N MET A 192 -24.45 25.96 -5.73
CA MET A 192 -23.40 26.98 -5.79
C MET A 192 -23.74 28.08 -6.79
N ILE A 193 -24.16 27.71 -8.00
CA ILE A 193 -24.57 28.66 -9.05
C ILE A 193 -25.74 29.52 -8.54
N GLN A 194 -26.70 28.91 -7.83
CA GLN A 194 -27.84 29.65 -7.29
C GLN A 194 -27.42 30.63 -6.19
N THR A 195 -26.51 30.25 -5.29
CA THR A 195 -25.99 31.13 -4.25
C THR A 195 -25.21 32.31 -4.82
N GLU A 196 -24.44 32.10 -5.89
CA GLU A 196 -23.71 33.16 -6.59
C GLU A 196 -24.67 34.17 -7.23
N LYS A 197 -25.75 33.69 -7.87
CA LYS A 197 -26.81 34.58 -8.40
C LYS A 197 -27.48 35.39 -7.30
N SER A 198 -27.81 34.77 -6.17
CA SER A 198 -28.39 35.47 -5.02
C SER A 198 -27.45 36.53 -4.45
N PHE A 199 -26.14 36.24 -4.39
CA PHE A 199 -25.14 37.22 -3.94
C PHE A 199 -25.05 38.41 -4.89
N ASN A 200 -25.04 38.16 -6.21
CA ASN A 200 -25.02 39.21 -7.22
C ASN A 200 -26.27 40.08 -7.18
N ASP A 201 -27.47 39.50 -6.99
CA ASP A 201 -28.70 40.29 -6.82
C ASP A 201 -28.63 41.18 -5.57
N LEU A 202 -28.12 40.63 -4.46
CA LEU A 202 -27.95 41.39 -3.22
C LEU A 202 -26.99 42.57 -3.43
N ASN A 203 -25.87 42.35 -4.10
CA ASN A 203 -24.89 43.39 -4.39
C ASN A 203 -25.49 44.51 -5.25
N ASN A 204 -26.25 44.16 -6.29
CA ASN A 204 -26.95 45.14 -7.13
C ASN A 204 -27.96 45.98 -6.34
N ARG A 205 -28.68 45.38 -5.38
CA ARG A 205 -29.61 46.10 -4.50
C ARG A 205 -28.88 47.09 -3.59
N ILE A 206 -27.73 46.69 -3.03
CA ILE A 206 -26.90 47.55 -2.19
C ILE A 206 -26.41 48.76 -3.00
N GLU A 207 -25.93 48.54 -4.22
CA GLU A 207 -25.49 49.62 -5.10
C GLU A 207 -26.63 50.59 -5.47
N ALA A 208 -27.83 50.04 -5.74
CA ALA A 208 -29.01 50.85 -6.04
C ALA A 208 -29.45 51.70 -4.82
N GLN A 209 -29.44 51.11 -3.62
CA GLN A 209 -29.72 51.84 -2.39
C GLN A 209 -28.70 52.95 -2.16
N HIS A 210 -27.40 52.66 -2.30
CA HIS A 210 -26.34 53.66 -2.15
C HIS A 210 -26.52 54.83 -3.11
N LYS A 211 -26.80 54.57 -4.40
CA LYS A 211 -27.09 55.63 -5.39
C LYS A 211 -28.30 56.49 -5.00
N SER A 212 -29.37 55.86 -4.50
CA SER A 212 -30.57 56.57 -4.04
C SER A 212 -30.28 57.45 -2.82
N THR A 213 -29.51 56.95 -1.84
CA THR A 213 -29.11 57.72 -0.65
C THR A 213 -28.27 58.93 -1.03
N VAL A 214 -27.29 58.77 -1.93
CA VAL A 214 -26.45 59.89 -2.40
C VAL A 214 -27.29 60.97 -3.09
N LEU A 215 -28.24 60.59 -3.95
CA LEU A 215 -29.15 61.54 -4.60
C LEU A 215 -30.01 62.29 -3.58
N HIS A 216 -30.54 61.58 -2.57
CA HIS A 216 -31.35 62.19 -1.52
C HIS A 216 -30.55 63.19 -0.67
N CYS A 217 -29.32 62.86 -0.29
CA CYS A 217 -28.43 63.78 0.43
C CYS A 217 -28.12 65.03 -0.40
N ASN A 218 -27.83 64.89 -1.70
CA ASN A 218 -27.57 66.03 -2.58
C ASN A 218 -28.79 66.96 -2.73
N SER A 219 -30.00 66.40 -2.79
CA SER A 219 -31.24 67.20 -2.83
C SER A 219 -31.50 67.94 -1.53
N ILE A 220 -31.21 67.34 -0.37
CA ILE A 220 -31.34 68.01 0.94
C ILE A 220 -30.36 69.19 1.04
N CYS A 221 -29.11 69.00 0.64
CA CYS A 221 -28.12 70.10 0.64
C CYS A 221 -28.57 71.27 -0.24
N ALA A 222 -29.12 71.01 -1.44
CA ALA A 222 -29.58 72.05 -2.35
C ALA A 222 -30.76 72.89 -1.81
N ILE A 223 -31.57 72.35 -0.90
CA ILE A 223 -32.70 73.07 -0.28
C ILE A 223 -32.23 73.97 0.87
N ILE A 224 -31.12 73.62 1.54
CA ILE A 224 -30.58 74.39 2.66
C ILE A 224 -29.81 75.64 2.18
N ASP A 225 -29.29 75.61 0.94
CA ASP A 225 -28.49 76.69 0.35
C ASP A 225 -29.32 77.79 -0.37
N THR A 226 -30.65 77.73 -0.33
CA THR A 226 -31.59 78.75 -0.87
C THR A 226 -32.34 79.47 0.24
#